data_AF-A0A5N9AFY8-F1
#
_entry.id   AF-A0A5N9AFY8-F1
#
_cell.length_a   1.000
_cell.length_b   1.000
_cell.length_c   1.000
_cell.angle_alpha   90.00
_cell.angle_beta   90.00
_cell.angle_gamma   90.00
#
_symmetry.space_group_name_H-M   'P 1'
#
loop_
_entity.id
_entity.type
_entity.pdbx_description
1 polymer ?
#
loop_
_entity_poly.entity_id
_entity_poly.type
_entity_poly.pdbx_seq_one_letter_code
_entity_poly.pdbx_strand_id
1 'polypeptide(L)' 'MKDKTWTYKNHDCRIEFHVEPDVCKAWHTVTKPNGETVFADISPYDTTKGTVNHWIDAGYPSRIGAGPLRYEDLKNFKKN' A
#
# COMPACT_ATOMS: atom_id res chain seq x y z
N MET A 1 -13.71 -10.00 6.91
CA MET A 1 -12.33 -9.98 6.35
C MET A 1 -11.36 -9.82 7.53
N LYS A 2 -10.13 -10.32 7.46
CA LYS A 2 -9.14 -10.17 8.55
C LYS A 2 -8.00 -9.27 8.07
N ASP A 3 -7.55 -8.36 8.93
CA ASP A 3 -6.35 -7.56 8.72
C ASP A 3 -5.17 -8.44 8.29
N LYS A 4 -4.31 -7.87 7.44
CA LYS A 4 -3.11 -8.55 6.96
C LYS A 4 -1.89 -7.81 7.48
N THR A 5 -1.01 -8.53 8.16
CA THR A 5 0.32 -8.03 8.54
C THR A 5 1.40 -8.92 7.93
N TRP A 6 2.53 -8.33 7.57
CA TRP A 6 3.73 -9.04 7.11
C TRP A 6 4.94 -8.11 7.11
N THR A 7 6.13 -8.70 7.02
CA THR A 7 7.37 -7.93 6.84
C THR A 7 7.88 -8.09 5.39
N TYR A 8 8.35 -7.01 4.78
CA TYR A 8 8.94 -7.01 3.44
C TYR A 8 10.15 -6.06 3.38
N LYS A 9 11.34 -6.57 3.06
CA LYS A 9 12.59 -5.77 3.00
C LYS A 9 12.80 -4.87 4.24
N ASN A 10 12.63 -5.45 5.43
CA ASN A 10 12.70 -4.75 6.73
C ASN A 10 11.62 -3.65 6.93
N HIS A 11 10.52 -3.70 6.18
CA HIS A 11 9.34 -2.89 6.40
C HIS A 11 8.26 -3.72 7.08
N ASP A 12 7.62 -3.18 8.11
CA ASP A 12 6.43 -3.78 8.67
C ASP A 12 5.20 -3.23 7.98
N CYS A 13 4.47 -4.12 7.30
CA CYS A 13 3.35 -3.78 6.43
C CYS A 13 2.03 -4.22 7.07
N ARG A 14 1.01 -3.37 6.95
CA ARG A 14 -0.34 -3.65 7.43
C ARG A 14 -1.39 -3.23 6.40
N ILE A 15 -2.38 -4.09 6.20
CA ILE A 15 -3.64 -3.76 5.52
C ILE A 15 -4.76 -3.91 6.53
N GLU A 16 -5.41 -2.80 6.86
CA GLU A 16 -6.55 -2.73 7.78
C GLU A 16 -7.85 -2.67 6.98
N PHE A 17 -8.79 -3.57 7.28
CA PHE A 17 -10.07 -3.59 6.57
C PHE A 17 -11.14 -2.83 7.35
N HIS A 18 -11.70 -1.81 6.72
CA HIS A 18 -12.87 -1.09 7.21
C HIS A 18 -14.09 -1.53 6.40
N VAL A 19 -14.98 -2.28 7.05
CA VAL A 19 -16.20 -2.83 6.43
C VAL A 19 -17.39 -1.94 6.80
N GLU A 20 -17.97 -1.31 5.79
CA GLU A 20 -19.26 -0.61 5.85
C GLU A 20 -20.34 -1.50 5.20
N PRO A 21 -21.65 -1.24 5.40
CA PRO A 21 -22.73 -2.10 4.90
C PRO A 21 -22.65 -2.42 3.39
N ASP A 22 -22.22 -1.46 2.57
CA ASP A 22 -22.21 -1.58 1.11
C ASP A 22 -20.79 -1.64 0.51
N VAL A 23 -19.75 -1.44 1.33
CA VAL A 23 -18.38 -1.30 0.83
C VAL A 23 -17.34 -1.79 1.84
N CYS A 24 -16.29 -2.44 1.35
CA CYS A 24 -15.10 -2.77 2.14
C CYS A 24 -13.92 -1.95 1.61
N LYS A 25 -13.34 -1.13 2.48
CA LYS A 25 -12.14 -0.33 2.19
C LYS A 25 -10.93 -0.91 2.93
N ALA A 26 -9.76 -0.74 2.36
CA ALA A 26 -8.49 -1.16 2.89
C ALA A 26 -7.58 0.05 3.09
N TRP A 27 -6.93 0.13 4.26
CA TRP A 27 -5.91 1.13 4.56
C TRP A 27 -4.54 0.45 4.61
N HIS A 28 -3.58 1.01 3.87
CA HIS A 28 -2.24 0.43 3.71
C HIS A 28 -1.23 1.25 4.52
N THR A 29 -0.73 0.67 5.60
CA THR A 29 0.25 1.30 6.49
C THR A 29 1.57 0.55 6.39
N VAL A 30 2.68 1.30 6.28
CA VAL A 30 4.03 0.74 6.18
C VAL A 30 4.96 1.47 7.15
N THR A 31 5.58 0.73 8.06
CA THR A 31 6.68 1.22 8.89
C THR A 31 8.00 0.91 8.22
N LYS A 32 8.80 1.94 7.94
CA LYS A 32 10.11 1.85 7.29
C LYS A 32 11.20 1.36 8.26
N PRO A 33 12.35 0.88 7.77
CA PRO A 33 13.48 0.44 8.59
C PRO A 33 14.04 1.52 9.52
N ASN A 34 13.85 2.80 9.19
CA ASN A 34 14.25 3.94 10.03
C ASN A 34 13.23 4.24 11.15
N GLY A 35 12.16 3.45 11.28
CA GLY A 35 11.08 3.64 12.25
C GLY A 35 9.98 4.60 11.82
N GLU A 36 10.07 5.21 10.63
CA GLU A 36 9.05 6.12 10.12
C GLU A 36 7.84 5.35 9.57
N THR A 37 6.64 5.66 10.06
CA THR A 37 5.39 5.09 9.55
C THR A 37 4.78 5.99 8.49
N VAL A 38 4.41 5.40 7.35
CA VAL A 38 3.77 6.08 6.23
C VAL A 38 2.50 5.35 5.80
N PHE A 39 1.55 6.10 5.26
CA PHE A 39 0.38 5.57 4.59
C PHE A 39 0.68 5.47 3.09
N ALA A 40 0.50 4.28 2.52
CA ALA A 40 0.70 4.12 1.09
C ALA A 40 -0.53 4.68 0.35
N ASP A 41 -0.30 5.56 -0.63
CA ASP A 41 -1.33 6.15 -1.50
C ASP A 41 -1.86 5.12 -2.52
N ILE A 42 -2.26 3.93 -2.06
CA ILE A 42 -2.79 2.83 -2.88
C ILE A 42 -4.32 2.85 -2.84
N SER A 43 -4.96 2.35 -3.91
CA SER A 43 -6.42 2.24 -3.96
C SER A 43 -6.97 1.51 -2.73
N PRO A 44 -8.01 2.05 -2.05
CA PRO A 44 -8.62 1.40 -0.88
C PRO A 44 -9.36 0.10 -1.25
N TYR A 45 -9.48 -0.23 -2.53
CA TYR A 45 -10.07 -1.49 -3.00
C TYR A 45 -8.99 -2.53 -3.38
N ASP A 46 -7.71 -2.16 -3.36
CA ASP A 46 -6.63 -3.12 -3.49
C ASP A 46 -6.33 -3.73 -2.11
N THR A 47 -6.44 -5.04 -2.02
CA THR A 47 -6.27 -5.77 -0.75
C THR A 47 -5.06 -6.70 -0.79
N THR A 48 -4.23 -6.59 -1.82
CA THR A 48 -3.14 -7.52 -2.11
C THR A 48 -1.83 -7.05 -1.47
N LYS A 49 -1.07 -7.99 -0.92
CA LYS A 49 0.29 -7.71 -0.42
C LYS A 49 1.23 -7.30 -1.56
N GLY A 50 1.00 -7.83 -2.75
CA GLY A 50 1.82 -7.59 -3.94
C GLY A 50 1.88 -6.11 -4.32
N THR A 51 0.75 -5.40 -4.29
CA THR A 51 0.70 -3.97 -4.62
C THR A 51 1.49 -3.13 -3.60
N VAL A 52 1.38 -3.42 -2.30
CA VAL A 52 2.17 -2.74 -1.26
C VAL A 52 3.66 -3.02 -1.43
N ASN A 53 4.05 -4.28 -1.67
CA ASN A 53 5.44 -4.64 -1.92
C ASN A 53 6.00 -3.91 -3.17
N HIS A 54 5.20 -3.81 -4.23
CA HIS A 54 5.59 -3.08 -5.44
C HIS A 54 5.72 -1.58 -5.18
N TRP A 55 4.84 -0.99 -4.37
CA TRP A 55 4.95 0.42 -3.95
C TRP A 55 6.24 0.69 -3.14
N ILE A 56 6.63 -0.24 -2.27
CA ILE A 56 7.94 -0.20 -1.58
C ILE A 56 9.09 -0.30 -2.59
N ASP A 57 8.99 -1.22 -3.56
CA ASP A 57 10.02 -1.39 -4.59
C ASP A 57 10.17 -0.17 -5.49
N ALA A 58 9.07 0.51 -5.79
CA ALA A 58 9.01 1.75 -6.56
C ALA A 58 9.54 2.98 -5.80
N GLY A 59 9.91 2.85 -4.52
CA GLY A 59 10.46 3.94 -3.73
C GLY A 59 9.41 4.88 -3.12
N TYR A 60 8.25 4.35 -2.72
CA TYR A 60 7.17 5.09 -2.08
C TYR A 60 6.62 6.26 -2.92
N PRO A 61 6.29 6.03 -4.21
CA PRO A 61 5.82 7.11 -5.05
C PRO A 61 4.55 7.75 -4.50
N SER A 62 4.45 9.07 -4.66
CA SER A 62 3.20 9.80 -4.47
C SER A 62 2.23 9.55 -5.64
N ARG A 63 0.96 9.87 -5.44
CA ARG A 63 -0.07 9.84 -6.49
C ARG A 63 0.32 10.68 -7.72
N ILE A 64 0.02 10.17 -8.92
CA ILE A 64 0.25 10.86 -10.20
C ILE A 64 -0.90 11.83 -10.54
N GLY A 65 -2.09 11.62 -9.97
CA GLY A 65 -3.28 12.43 -10.22
C GLY A 65 -4.18 12.56 -8.99
N ALA A 66 -5.46 12.87 -9.21
CA ALA A 66 -6.43 13.05 -8.12
C ALA A 66 -6.76 11.74 -7.39
N GLY A 67 -6.61 10.60 -8.06
CA GLY A 67 -6.92 9.27 -7.52
C GLY A 67 -5.72 8.59 -6.85
N PRO A 68 -5.98 7.56 -6.02
CA PRO A 68 -4.94 6.72 -5.45
C PRO A 68 -4.27 5.82 -6.51
N LEU A 69 -3.05 5.39 -6.23
CA LEU A 69 -2.27 4.53 -7.11
C LEU A 69 -2.90 3.14 -7.26
N ARG A 70 -2.96 2.66 -8.49
CA ARG A 70 -3.28 1.27 -8.83
C ARG A 70 -2.01 0.50 -9.11
N TYR A 71 -2.12 -0.84 -9.11
CA TYR A 71 -1.00 -1.71 -9.47
C TYR A 71 -0.39 -1.37 -10.86
N GLU A 72 -1.20 -0.92 -11.81
CA GLU A 72 -0.72 -0.51 -13.14
C GLU A 72 0.11 0.78 -13.10
N ASP A 73 -0.27 1.75 -12.27
CA ASP A 73 0.51 2.98 -12.07
C ASP A 73 1.89 2.63 -11.49
N LEU A 74 1.91 1.69 -10.55
CA LEU A 74 3.11 1.19 -9.90
C LEU A 74 4.10 0.51 -10.87
N LYS A 75 3.62 -0.16 -11.93
CA LYS A 75 4.50 -0.74 -12.95
C LYS A 75 5.32 0.29 -13.73
N ASN A 76 4.81 1.52 -13.82
CA ASN A 76 5.49 2.60 -14.55
C ASN A 76 6.59 3.28 -13.73
N PHE A 77 6.57 3.12 -12.40
CA PHE A 77 7.66 3.55 -11.54
C PHE A 77 8.82 2.54 -11.67
N LYS A 78 9.82 2.91 -12.47
CA LYS A 78 11.10 2.20 -12.49
C LYS A 78 11.94 2.69 -11.31
N LYS A 79 12.42 1.76 -10.49
CA LYS A 79 13.46 2.05 -9.51
C LYS A 79 14.74 2.41 -10.28
N ASN A 80 15.23 3.64 -10.10
CA ASN A 80 16.63 3.97 -10.41
C ASN A 80 17.55 3.29 -9.40
#